data_AF-A0A917HEB0-F1
#
_entry.id   AF-A0A917HEB0-F1
#
_cell.length_a   1.000
_cell.length_b   1.000
_cell.length_c   1.000
_cell.angle_alpha   90.00
_cell.angle_beta   90.00
_cell.angle_gamma   90.00
#
_symmetry.space_group_name_H-M   'P 1'
#
loop_
_entity.id
_entity.type
_entity.pdbx_description
1 polymer ?
#
loop_
_entity_poly.entity_id
_entity_poly.type
_entity_poly.pdbx_seq_one_letter_code
_entity_poly.pdbx_strand_id
1 'polypeptide(L)'
;MQQQMDNFIEAFNREAAINGKFRNKLGKIELQFLEQVWGPAFGYNYEGLKAEHPFLDYKGGQRFADFIFVKHGVKLIMEIDGFTTHARDISPGEFNDHLLRQNDLVLSGWLVLRFSAWQVENQPKQCERQIKQAIGQWWSQAYREDEGHSKQVWESRKQLVLQMAMRKDGKIKASDIAGQFKISNRSATNWLKRFEFDGAIIPVPSPYRVTLYRLPNYIK
;
A
#
# COMPACT_ATOMS: atom_id res chain seq x y z
N MET A 1 -3.63 21.35 3.28
CA MET A 1 -2.30 20.71 3.37
C MET A 1 -1.84 20.71 4.83
N GLN A 2 -1.68 21.89 5.45
CA GLN A 2 -1.33 22.03 6.88
C GLN A 2 -2.23 21.23 7.82
N GLN A 3 -3.56 21.30 7.64
CA GLN A 3 -4.53 20.58 8.47
C GLN A 3 -4.31 19.05 8.55
N GLN A 4 -3.88 18.40 7.46
CA GLN A 4 -3.69 16.93 7.47
C GLN A 4 -2.45 16.55 8.29
N MET A 5 -1.39 17.37 8.20
CA MET A 5 -0.19 17.20 9.00
C MET A 5 -0.47 17.47 10.49
N ASP A 6 -1.22 18.54 10.79
CA ASP A 6 -1.61 18.87 12.16
C ASP A 6 -2.45 17.73 12.78
N ASN A 7 -3.42 17.19 12.03
CA ASN A 7 -4.21 16.04 12.47
C ASN A 7 -3.34 14.81 12.76
N PHE A 8 -2.33 14.54 11.93
CA PHE A 8 -1.39 13.44 12.16
C PHE A 8 -0.58 13.66 13.44
N ILE A 9 -0.08 14.88 13.67
CA ILE A 9 0.70 15.24 14.86
C ILE A 9 -0.16 15.15 16.13
N GLU A 10 -1.40 15.64 16.08
CA GLU A 10 -2.34 15.55 17.19
C GLU A 10 -2.67 14.09 17.55
N ALA A 11 -2.91 13.25 16.55
CA ALA A 11 -3.15 11.83 16.75
C ALA A 11 -1.93 11.15 17.41
N PHE A 12 -0.73 11.46 16.93
CA PHE A 12 0.52 10.98 17.52
C PHE A 12 0.67 11.41 18.99
N ASN A 13 0.49 12.69 19.29
CA ASN A 13 0.63 13.22 20.64
C ASN A 13 -0.38 12.57 21.60
N ARG A 14 -1.62 12.36 21.14
CA ARG A 14 -2.67 11.69 21.92
C ARG A 14 -2.31 10.24 22.22
N GLU A 15 -1.84 9.48 21.23
CA GLU A 15 -1.42 8.10 21.40
C GLU A 15 -0.21 7.98 22.34
N ALA A 16 0.76 8.89 22.23
CA ALA A 16 1.92 8.92 23.12
C ALA A 16 1.53 9.21 24.58
N ALA A 17 0.59 10.12 24.80
CA ALA A 17 0.07 10.44 26.14
C ALA A 17 -0.66 9.26 26.79
N ILE A 18 -1.50 8.55 26.03
CA ILE A 18 -2.22 7.35 26.50
C ILE A 18 -1.25 6.24 26.89
N ASN A 19 -0.22 6.03 26.08
CA ASN A 19 0.74 4.94 26.28
C ASN A 19 1.85 5.28 27.30
N GLY A 20 1.80 6.44 27.94
CA GLY A 20 2.82 6.88 28.89
C GLY A 20 4.23 6.94 28.29
N LYS A 21 4.36 7.18 26.98
CA LYS A 21 5.64 7.19 26.29
C LYS A 21 6.51 8.36 26.79
N PHE A 22 7.81 8.10 26.97
CA PHE A 22 8.80 9.09 27.39
C PHE A 22 8.94 10.26 26.41
N ARG A 23 8.72 10.01 25.10
CA ARG A 23 8.69 11.02 24.04
C ARG A 23 7.25 11.23 23.57
N ASN A 24 6.71 12.42 23.83
CA ASN A 24 5.33 12.79 23.53
C ASN A 24 5.19 13.85 22.43
N LYS A 25 6.30 14.22 21.79
CA LYS A 25 6.36 15.18 20.68
C LYS A 25 7.44 14.78 19.68
N LEU A 26 7.16 15.00 18.41
CA LEU A 26 8.14 14.86 17.33
C LEU A 26 9.18 15.98 17.42
N GLY A 27 10.44 15.66 17.13
CA GLY A 27 11.51 16.64 17.05
C GLY A 27 11.42 17.47 15.77
N LYS A 28 12.32 18.46 15.66
CA LYS A 28 12.36 19.40 14.53
C LYS A 28 12.55 18.68 13.20
N ILE A 29 13.44 17.71 13.15
CA ILE A 29 13.78 17.03 11.90
C ILE A 29 12.66 16.09 11.44
N GLU A 30 11.97 15.44 12.37
CA GLU A 30 10.81 14.60 12.08
C GLU A 30 9.65 15.44 11.56
N LEU A 31 9.44 16.64 12.11
CA LEU A 31 8.46 17.61 11.58
C LEU A 31 8.84 18.08 10.17
N GLN A 32 10.11 18.41 9.93
CA GLN A 32 10.60 18.78 8.59
C GLN A 32 10.46 17.63 7.59
N PHE A 33 10.67 16.38 8.01
CA PHE A 33 10.44 15.22 7.16
C PHE A 33 8.98 15.10 6.75
N LEU A 34 8.04 15.26 7.70
CA LEU A 34 6.60 15.21 7.39
C LEU A 34 6.17 16.32 6.43
N GLU A 35 6.72 17.52 6.59
CA GLU A 35 6.36 18.71 5.81
C GLU A 35 7.01 18.73 4.42
N GLN A 36 8.31 18.42 4.35
CA GLN A 36 9.15 18.63 3.16
C GLN A 36 9.35 17.36 2.34
N VAL A 37 9.21 16.17 2.95
CA VAL A 37 9.44 14.88 2.28
C VAL A 37 8.15 14.09 2.14
N TRP A 38 7.57 13.62 3.25
CA TRP A 38 6.41 12.72 3.18
C TRP A 38 5.18 13.40 2.57
N GLY A 39 4.83 14.59 3.07
CA GLY A 39 3.68 15.35 2.60
C GLY A 39 3.72 15.56 1.08
N PRO A 40 4.76 16.19 0.52
CA PRO A 40 4.90 16.37 -0.92
C PRO A 40 4.98 15.06 -1.71
N ALA A 41 5.56 14.00 -1.15
CA ALA A 41 5.61 12.69 -1.81
C ALA A 41 4.22 12.09 -2.03
N PHE A 42 3.31 12.23 -1.06
CA PHE A 42 2.01 11.53 -1.03
C PHE A 42 0.80 12.47 -0.99
N GLY A 43 0.97 13.73 -1.39
CA GLY A 43 -0.13 14.70 -1.43
C GLY A 43 -0.73 14.99 -0.06
N TYR A 44 0.10 15.01 0.99
CA TYR A 44 -0.28 15.19 2.40
C TYR A 44 -1.27 14.13 2.90
N ASN A 45 -1.21 12.92 2.33
CA ASN A 45 -1.88 11.75 2.87
C ASN A 45 -0.93 10.99 3.81
N TYR A 46 -1.33 10.88 5.08
CA TYR A 46 -0.57 10.21 6.13
C TYR A 46 -1.15 8.83 6.51
N GLU A 47 -2.15 8.35 5.76
CA GLU A 47 -2.76 7.04 6.00
C GLU A 47 -1.75 5.91 5.85
N GLY A 48 -1.61 5.09 6.89
CA GLY A 48 -0.63 3.99 6.96
C GLY A 48 0.75 4.41 7.45
N LEU A 49 1.02 5.72 7.58
CA LEU A 49 2.22 6.22 8.25
C LEU A 49 2.01 6.23 9.77
N LYS A 50 3.04 5.90 10.53
CA LYS A 50 3.10 6.07 11.99
C LYS A 50 4.47 6.58 12.39
N ALA A 51 4.52 7.38 13.44
CA ALA A 51 5.78 7.87 14.02
C ALA A 51 6.10 7.14 15.34
N GLU A 52 7.39 7.04 15.68
CA GLU A 52 7.90 6.45 16.93
C GLU A 52 7.28 5.08 17.22
N HIS A 53 7.36 4.19 16.23
CA HIS A 53 6.75 2.87 16.33
C HIS A 53 7.65 1.92 17.11
N PRO A 54 7.13 1.23 18.15
CA PRO A 54 7.92 0.29 18.93
C PRO A 54 8.20 -0.99 18.16
N PHE A 55 9.41 -1.51 18.35
CA PHE A 55 9.85 -2.83 17.91
C PHE A 55 10.46 -3.57 19.09
N LEU A 56 10.23 -4.88 19.13
CA LEU A 56 10.99 -5.79 19.99
C LEU A 56 12.25 -6.18 19.23
N ASP A 57 13.42 -5.85 19.76
CA ASP A 57 14.66 -6.41 19.22
C ASP A 57 14.83 -7.88 19.66
N TYR A 58 15.74 -8.62 19.02
CA TYR A 58 16.01 -10.02 19.35
C TYR A 58 16.55 -10.24 20.78
N LYS A 59 16.98 -9.18 21.45
CA LYS A 59 17.47 -9.18 22.84
C LYS A 59 16.36 -8.79 23.84
N GLY A 60 15.13 -8.55 23.38
CA GLY A 60 14.00 -8.14 24.22
C GLY A 60 14.01 -6.66 24.62
N GLY A 61 14.90 -5.84 24.04
CA GLY A 61 14.91 -4.40 24.21
C GLY A 61 13.77 -3.73 23.43
N GLN A 62 13.14 -2.73 24.06
CA GLN A 62 12.15 -1.89 23.39
C GLN A 62 12.88 -0.79 22.61
N ARG A 63 12.73 -0.79 21.29
CA ARG A 63 13.32 0.23 20.42
C ARG A 63 12.25 0.90 19.58
N PHE A 64 12.55 2.08 19.06
CA PHE A 64 11.63 2.85 18.24
C PHE A 64 12.23 3.09 16.87
N ALA A 65 11.40 3.13 15.82
CA ALA A 65 11.77 3.69 14.53
C ALA A 65 11.06 5.03 14.35
N ASP A 66 11.75 6.00 13.76
CA ASP A 66 11.23 7.36 13.61
C ASP A 66 9.90 7.35 12.84
N PHE A 67 9.87 6.64 11.71
CA PHE A 67 8.65 6.43 10.95
C PHE A 67 8.54 5.02 10.40
N ILE A 68 7.29 4.52 10.36
CA ILE A 68 6.93 3.32 9.63
C ILE A 68 5.78 3.60 8.69
N PHE A 69 5.75 2.94 7.54
CA PHE A 69 4.62 2.91 6.64
C PHE A 69 4.16 1.48 6.42
N VAL A 70 2.91 1.22 6.82
CA VAL A 70 2.24 -0.07 6.63
C VAL A 70 0.92 0.15 5.93
N LYS A 71 0.85 -0.24 4.65
CA LYS A 71 -0.39 -0.14 3.86
C LYS A 71 -0.35 -1.11 2.70
N HIS A 72 -1.47 -1.81 2.47
CA HIS A 72 -1.61 -2.78 1.36
C HIS A 72 -0.46 -3.78 1.27
N GLY A 73 -0.01 -4.29 2.43
CA GLY A 73 1.08 -5.26 2.53
C GLY A 73 2.49 -4.67 2.50
N VAL A 74 2.68 -3.41 2.08
CA VAL A 74 3.98 -2.74 2.19
C VAL A 74 4.34 -2.61 3.67
N LYS A 75 5.58 -2.96 4.01
CA LYS A 75 6.20 -2.72 5.31
C LYS A 75 7.49 -1.94 5.10
N LEU A 76 7.46 -0.64 5.35
CA LEU A 76 8.61 0.26 5.17
C LEU A 76 8.97 0.95 6.50
N ILE A 77 10.24 0.95 6.85
CA ILE A 77 10.83 1.73 7.93
C ILE A 77 11.62 2.88 7.32
N MET A 78 11.50 4.07 7.92
CA MET A 78 12.29 5.24 7.59
C MET A 78 12.91 5.79 8.86
N GLU A 79 14.24 5.79 8.93
CA GLU A 79 15.01 6.39 10.02
C GLU A 79 15.70 7.67 9.53
N ILE A 80 15.74 8.69 10.40
CA ILE A 80 16.33 9.99 10.14
C ILE A 80 17.51 10.19 11.08
N ASP A 81 18.70 9.93 10.57
CA ASP A 81 19.94 9.96 11.32
C ASP A 81 20.47 11.40 11.45
N GLY A 82 20.47 11.91 12.67
CA GLY A 82 21.17 13.15 12.99
C GLY A 82 22.69 12.98 12.95
N PHE A 83 23.40 13.87 12.27
CA PHE A 83 24.86 13.95 12.36
C PHE A 83 25.25 14.91 13.49
N THR A 84 25.32 14.39 14.73
CA THR A 84 25.79 15.16 15.90
C THR A 84 27.26 14.86 16.18
N THR A 85 27.92 15.63 17.06
CA THR A 85 29.26 15.30 17.57
C THR A 85 29.33 13.87 18.12
N HIS A 86 28.25 13.38 18.75
CA HIS A 86 28.13 12.00 19.22
C HIS A 86 28.13 10.95 18.10
N ALA A 87 27.66 11.29 16.88
CA ALA A 87 27.74 10.38 15.74
C ALA A 87 29.19 10.12 15.27
N ARG A 88 30.13 11.02 15.59
CA ARG A 88 31.57 10.81 15.36
C ARG A 88 32.23 9.96 16.45
N ASP A 89 31.63 9.94 17.64
CA ASP A 89 32.17 9.29 18.83
C ASP A 89 31.44 7.98 19.19
N ILE A 90 30.68 7.39 18.26
CA ILE A 90 30.02 6.10 18.49
C ILE A 90 31.07 5.03 18.80
N SER A 91 30.82 4.25 19.85
CA SER A 91 31.67 3.13 20.20
C SER A 91 31.57 2.02 19.13
N PRO A 92 32.60 1.15 18.99
CA PRO A 92 32.51 -0.02 18.11
C PRO A 92 31.30 -0.91 18.42
N GLY A 93 30.89 -0.98 19.69
CA GLY A 93 29.71 -1.73 20.13
C GLY A 93 28.41 -1.14 19.60
N GLU A 94 28.22 0.18 19.72
CA GLU A 94 27.05 0.89 19.18
C GLU A 94 27.00 0.79 17.66
N PHE A 95 28.13 0.97 16.98
CA PHE A 95 28.21 0.81 15.53
C PHE A 95 27.77 -0.59 15.10
N ASN A 96 28.29 -1.64 15.74
CA ASN A 96 27.89 -3.01 15.45
C ASN A 96 26.40 -3.26 15.74
N ASP A 97 25.87 -2.69 16.82
CA ASP A 97 24.46 -2.82 17.17
C ASP A 97 23.54 -2.13 16.13
N HIS A 98 23.92 -0.97 15.59
CA HIS A 98 23.21 -0.34 14.47
C HIS A 98 23.19 -1.21 13.21
N LEU A 99 24.32 -1.84 12.86
CA LEU A 99 24.40 -2.74 11.72
C LEU A 99 23.52 -3.99 11.89
N LEU A 100 23.60 -4.64 13.06
CA LEU A 100 22.79 -5.81 13.38
C LEU A 100 21.30 -5.47 13.34
N ARG A 101 20.89 -4.36 13.96
CA ARG A 101 19.50 -3.90 13.94
C ARG A 101 18.98 -3.73 12.52
N GLN A 102 19.74 -3.08 11.65
CA GLN A 102 19.31 -2.88 10.27
C GLN A 102 19.12 -4.24 9.57
N ASN A 103 20.05 -5.17 9.75
CA ASN A 103 19.93 -6.51 9.18
C ASN A 103 18.70 -7.26 9.72
N ASP A 104 18.45 -7.19 11.03
CA ASP A 104 17.30 -7.86 11.65
C ASP A 104 15.96 -7.33 11.12
N LEU A 105 15.85 -6.01 10.92
CA LEU A 105 14.67 -5.38 10.32
C LEU A 105 14.47 -5.86 8.87
N VAL A 106 15.55 -5.89 8.08
CA VAL A 106 15.51 -6.38 6.69
C VAL A 106 15.11 -7.85 6.63
N LEU A 107 15.71 -8.71 7.47
CA LEU A 107 15.40 -10.13 7.56
C LEU A 107 13.97 -10.39 8.05
N SER A 108 13.40 -9.46 8.83
CA SER A 108 12.00 -9.48 9.25
C SER A 108 11.01 -9.03 8.15
N GLY A 109 11.50 -8.81 6.93
CA GLY A 109 10.69 -8.46 5.76
C GLY A 109 10.34 -6.98 5.63
N TRP A 110 11.06 -6.10 6.33
CA TRP A 110 10.89 -4.65 6.17
C TRP A 110 11.80 -4.15 5.05
N LEU A 111 11.26 -3.25 4.24
CA LEU A 111 12.08 -2.29 3.52
C LEU A 111 12.61 -1.27 4.54
N VAL A 112 13.89 -0.95 4.47
CA VAL A 112 14.52 0.01 5.37
C VAL A 112 15.17 1.11 4.55
N LEU A 113 14.77 2.36 4.80
CA LEU A 113 15.42 3.54 4.26
C LEU A 113 15.96 4.38 5.42
N ARG A 114 17.19 4.86 5.28
CA ARG A 114 17.82 5.76 6.23
C ARG A 114 18.22 7.03 5.51
N PHE A 115 17.87 8.17 6.10
CA PHE A 115 18.21 9.49 5.58
C PHE A 115 18.98 10.24 6.64
N SER A 116 19.99 11.00 6.27
CA SER A 116 20.55 11.95 7.23
C SER A 116 19.61 13.15 7.42
N ALA A 117 19.66 13.78 8.59
CA ALA A 117 18.96 15.04 8.83
C ALA A 117 19.31 16.09 7.76
N TRP A 118 20.59 16.13 7.35
CA TRP A 118 21.04 17.01 6.28
C TRP A 118 20.34 16.71 4.94
N GLN A 119 20.15 15.44 4.58
CA GLN A 119 19.42 15.08 3.35
C GLN A 119 17.95 15.50 3.41
N VAL A 120 17.29 15.34 4.56
CA VAL A 120 15.91 15.79 4.75
C VAL A 120 15.80 17.31 4.56
N GLU A 121 16.72 18.09 5.13
CA GLU A 121 16.71 19.54 5.05
C GLU A 121 17.12 20.08 3.66
N ASN A 122 18.15 19.50 3.05
CA ASN A 122 18.81 20.09 1.89
C ASN A 122 18.53 19.35 0.58
N GLN A 123 18.08 18.09 0.64
CA GLN A 123 17.80 17.25 -0.51
C GLN A 123 16.45 16.52 -0.42
N PRO A 124 15.34 17.17 0.01
CA PRO A 124 14.07 16.49 0.27
C PRO A 124 13.53 15.74 -0.97
N LYS A 125 13.72 16.29 -2.17
CA LYS A 125 13.32 15.65 -3.44
C LYS A 125 14.00 14.31 -3.70
N GLN A 126 15.24 14.14 -3.22
CA GLN A 126 15.93 12.85 -3.32
C GLN A 126 15.30 11.83 -2.38
N CYS A 127 15.03 12.22 -1.13
CA CYS A 127 14.33 11.38 -0.16
C CYS A 127 12.95 10.97 -0.69
N GLU A 128 12.15 11.93 -1.20
CA GLU A 128 10.86 11.66 -1.84
C GLU A 128 10.96 10.60 -2.94
N ARG A 129 11.94 10.72 -3.83
CA ARG A 129 12.16 9.79 -4.94
C ARG A 129 12.48 8.39 -4.43
N GLN A 130 13.36 8.26 -3.43
CA GLN A 130 13.74 6.96 -2.87
C GLN A 130 12.56 6.27 -2.18
N ILE A 131 11.75 7.03 -1.42
CA ILE A 131 10.54 6.48 -0.78
C ILE A 131 9.54 6.00 -1.85
N LYS A 132 9.27 6.81 -2.88
CA LYS A 132 8.39 6.43 -3.99
C LYS A 132 8.90 5.20 -4.73
N GLN A 133 10.20 5.11 -4.98
CA GLN A 133 10.82 3.96 -5.62
C GLN A 133 10.68 2.70 -4.76
N ALA A 134 10.94 2.77 -3.45
CA ALA A 134 10.82 1.62 -2.56
C ALA A 134 9.39 1.05 -2.53
N ILE A 135 8.39 1.93 -2.35
CA ILE A 135 6.98 1.52 -2.35
C ILE A 135 6.55 1.01 -3.73
N GLY A 136 6.93 1.72 -4.80
CA GLY A 136 6.59 1.35 -6.17
C GLY A 136 7.21 0.02 -6.61
N GLN A 137 8.46 -0.26 -6.22
CA GLN A 137 9.10 -1.55 -6.49
C GLN A 137 8.42 -2.68 -5.73
N TRP A 138 8.09 -2.48 -4.45
CA TRP A 138 7.35 -3.47 -3.67
C TRP A 138 6.01 -3.78 -4.31
N TRP A 139 5.24 -2.77 -4.70
CA TRP A 139 3.99 -2.96 -5.44
C TRP A 139 4.23 -3.65 -6.78
N SER A 140 5.26 -3.30 -7.55
CA SER A 140 5.54 -3.99 -8.80
C SER A 140 5.84 -5.47 -8.61
N GLN A 141 6.49 -5.87 -7.51
CA GLN A 141 6.77 -7.26 -7.20
C GLN A 141 5.51 -7.98 -6.69
N ALA A 142 4.86 -7.42 -5.67
CA ALA A 142 3.65 -7.99 -5.08
C ALA A 142 2.49 -8.12 -6.09
N TYR A 143 2.29 -7.09 -6.92
CA TYR A 143 1.27 -7.12 -7.98
C TYR A 143 1.73 -7.83 -9.25
N ARG A 144 3.02 -8.13 -9.50
CA ARG A 144 3.37 -9.08 -10.58
C ARG A 144 2.91 -10.49 -10.24
N GLU A 145 3.07 -10.87 -8.97
CA GLU A 145 2.61 -12.17 -8.47
C GLU A 145 1.08 -12.22 -8.41
N ASP A 146 0.42 -11.14 -7.95
CA ASP A 146 -1.04 -11.04 -7.90
C ASP A 146 -1.71 -10.75 -9.26
N GLU A 147 -1.05 -10.07 -10.21
CA GLU A 147 -1.56 -9.94 -11.58
C GLU A 147 -1.59 -11.30 -12.27
N GLY A 148 -0.59 -12.16 -12.06
CA GLY A 148 -0.61 -13.53 -12.57
C GLY A 148 -1.83 -14.29 -12.06
N HIS A 149 -2.07 -14.25 -10.75
CA HIS A 149 -3.21 -14.93 -10.12
C HIS A 149 -4.57 -14.28 -10.44
N SER A 150 -4.68 -12.96 -10.36
CA SER A 150 -5.92 -12.22 -10.62
C SER A 150 -6.29 -12.21 -12.11
N LYS A 151 -5.32 -12.14 -13.04
CA LYS A 151 -5.58 -12.37 -14.48
C LYS A 151 -6.02 -13.81 -14.71
N GLN A 152 -5.37 -14.80 -14.11
CA GLN A 152 -5.77 -16.20 -14.24
C GLN A 152 -7.17 -16.48 -13.68
N VAL A 153 -7.52 -15.93 -12.51
CA VAL A 153 -8.86 -16.02 -11.92
C VAL A 153 -9.89 -15.31 -12.80
N TRP A 154 -9.55 -14.13 -13.34
CA TRP A 154 -10.48 -13.38 -14.17
C TRP A 154 -10.72 -14.06 -15.52
N GLU A 155 -9.68 -14.61 -16.13
CA GLU A 155 -9.79 -15.41 -17.35
C GLU A 155 -10.60 -16.69 -17.09
N SER A 156 -10.39 -17.36 -15.96
CA SER A 156 -11.18 -18.54 -15.58
C SER A 156 -12.66 -18.20 -15.40
N ARG A 157 -12.98 -17.06 -14.75
CA ARG A 157 -14.36 -16.56 -14.62
C ARG A 157 -14.96 -16.21 -15.98
N LYS A 158 -14.19 -15.57 -16.85
CA LYS A 158 -14.58 -15.23 -18.22
C LYS A 158 -14.99 -16.49 -18.97
N GLN A 159 -14.14 -17.51 -19.01
CA GLN A 159 -14.42 -18.77 -19.70
C GLN A 159 -15.68 -19.46 -19.18
N LEU A 160 -15.89 -19.50 -17.86
CA LEU A 160 -17.12 -20.06 -17.28
C LEU A 160 -18.37 -19.28 -17.68
N VAL A 161 -18.31 -17.94 -17.70
CA VAL A 161 -19.42 -17.09 -18.13
C VAL A 161 -19.73 -17.27 -19.62
N LEU A 162 -18.70 -17.40 -20.47
CA LEU A 162 -18.87 -17.71 -21.89
C LEU A 162 -19.54 -19.08 -22.09
N GLN A 163 -19.11 -20.11 -21.37
CA GLN A 163 -19.75 -21.44 -21.40
C GLN A 163 -21.22 -21.39 -20.93
N MET A 164 -21.52 -20.62 -19.88
CA MET A 164 -22.89 -20.41 -19.44
C MET A 164 -23.73 -19.74 -20.53
N ALA A 165 -23.18 -18.74 -21.23
CA ALA A 165 -23.84 -18.07 -22.34
C ALA A 165 -24.10 -19.05 -23.51
N MET A 166 -23.13 -19.90 -23.85
CA MET A 166 -23.29 -20.92 -24.90
C MET A 166 -24.41 -21.91 -24.58
N ARG A 167 -24.56 -22.33 -23.32
CA ARG A 167 -25.67 -23.19 -22.87
C ARG A 167 -27.04 -22.49 -22.88
N LYS A 168 -27.05 -21.15 -23.06
CA LYS A 168 -28.22 -20.29 -23.06
C LYS A 168 -28.37 -19.54 -24.38
N ASP A 169 -28.14 -20.21 -25.51
CA ASP A 169 -28.36 -19.65 -26.85
C ASP A 169 -27.52 -18.37 -27.10
N GLY A 170 -26.28 -18.38 -26.60
CA GLY A 170 -25.34 -17.28 -26.70
C GLY A 170 -25.67 -16.06 -25.84
N LYS A 171 -26.59 -16.18 -24.88
CA LYS A 171 -27.09 -15.05 -24.07
C LYS A 171 -26.82 -15.25 -22.58
N ILE A 172 -26.55 -14.16 -21.86
CA ILE A 172 -26.28 -14.18 -20.42
C ILE A 172 -26.79 -12.93 -19.70
N LYS A 173 -27.35 -13.11 -18.50
CA LYS A 173 -27.79 -12.04 -17.60
C LYS A 173 -26.98 -12.06 -16.31
N ALA A 174 -26.97 -10.92 -15.60
CA ALA A 174 -26.34 -10.81 -14.28
C ALA A 174 -26.95 -11.80 -13.26
N SER A 175 -28.27 -12.04 -13.35
CA SER A 175 -28.97 -13.02 -12.50
C SER A 175 -28.46 -14.45 -12.68
N ASP A 176 -28.05 -14.82 -13.90
CA ASP A 176 -27.54 -16.16 -14.21
C ASP A 176 -26.20 -16.39 -13.50
N ILE A 177 -25.31 -15.40 -13.57
CA ILE A 177 -24.00 -15.41 -12.91
C ILE A 177 -24.18 -15.35 -11.38
N ALA A 178 -25.06 -14.48 -10.89
CA ALA A 178 -25.34 -14.35 -9.46
C ALA A 178 -25.81 -15.68 -8.86
N GLY A 179 -26.73 -16.37 -9.53
CA GLY A 179 -27.22 -17.68 -9.11
C GLY A 179 -26.15 -18.76 -9.15
N GLN A 180 -25.40 -18.86 -10.25
CA GLN A 180 -24.38 -19.91 -10.44
C GLN A 180 -23.20 -19.77 -9.47
N PHE A 181 -22.70 -18.55 -9.27
CA PHE A 181 -21.52 -18.27 -8.46
C PHE A 181 -21.84 -17.89 -7.01
N LYS A 182 -23.12 -17.86 -6.62
CA LYS A 182 -23.61 -17.43 -5.30
C LYS A 182 -23.06 -16.05 -4.89
N ILE A 183 -23.05 -15.11 -5.83
CA ILE A 183 -22.59 -13.73 -5.62
C ILE A 183 -23.75 -12.73 -5.73
N SER A 184 -23.55 -11.52 -5.23
CA SER A 184 -24.54 -10.45 -5.38
C SER A 184 -24.76 -10.10 -6.86
N ASN A 185 -25.98 -9.65 -7.18
CA ASN A 185 -26.33 -9.17 -8.54
C ASN A 185 -25.48 -7.96 -8.97
N ARG A 186 -25.06 -7.13 -8.01
CA ARG A 186 -24.13 -6.01 -8.23
C ARG A 186 -22.75 -6.52 -8.67
N SER A 187 -22.23 -7.54 -7.99
CA SER A 187 -20.95 -8.16 -8.33
C SER A 187 -20.99 -8.81 -9.72
N ALA A 188 -22.06 -9.56 -10.03
CA ALA A 188 -22.27 -10.14 -11.36
C ALA A 188 -22.37 -9.09 -12.48
N THR A 189 -23.03 -7.95 -12.19
CA THR A 189 -23.08 -6.81 -13.14
C THR A 189 -21.69 -6.24 -13.41
N ASN A 190 -20.85 -6.11 -12.38
CA ASN A 190 -19.47 -5.64 -12.55
C ASN A 190 -18.63 -6.61 -13.38
N TRP A 191 -18.88 -7.92 -13.26
CA TRP A 191 -18.22 -8.92 -14.11
C TRP A 191 -18.57 -8.73 -15.58
N LEU A 192 -19.86 -8.61 -15.89
CA LEU A 192 -20.35 -8.42 -17.25
C LEU A 192 -19.80 -7.14 -17.89
N LYS A 193 -19.79 -6.01 -17.16
CA LYS A 193 -19.21 -4.75 -17.65
C LYS A 193 -17.73 -4.87 -18.02
N ARG A 194 -16.97 -5.62 -17.23
CA ARG A 194 -15.56 -5.85 -17.52
C ARG A 194 -15.37 -6.78 -18.73
N PHE A 195 -16.16 -7.85 -18.84
CA PHE A 195 -16.10 -8.72 -20.03
C PHE A 195 -16.60 -8.04 -21.31
N GLU A 196 -17.53 -7.09 -21.19
CA GLU A 196 -17.94 -6.18 -22.26
C GLU A 196 -16.78 -5.28 -22.71
N PHE A 197 -16.10 -4.63 -21.75
CA PHE A 197 -14.91 -3.83 -22.03
C PHE A 197 -13.80 -4.65 -22.71
N ASP A 198 -13.63 -5.91 -22.30
CA ASP A 198 -12.68 -6.86 -22.89
C ASP A 198 -13.16 -7.45 -24.24
N GLY A 199 -14.33 -7.04 -24.76
CA GLY A 199 -14.89 -7.46 -26.04
C GLY A 199 -15.41 -8.90 -26.11
N ALA A 200 -15.50 -9.59 -24.97
CA ALA A 200 -15.87 -11.01 -24.92
C ALA A 200 -17.38 -11.24 -25.03
N ILE A 201 -18.16 -10.24 -24.62
CA ILE A 201 -19.61 -10.17 -24.73
C ILE A 201 -19.99 -8.77 -25.18
N ILE A 202 -21.19 -8.62 -25.71
CA ILE A 202 -21.74 -7.31 -26.11
C ILE A 202 -23.13 -7.12 -25.50
N PRO A 203 -23.47 -5.89 -25.09
CA PRO A 203 -24.77 -5.62 -24.51
C PRO A 203 -25.85 -5.79 -25.57
N VAL A 204 -27.00 -6.32 -25.19
CA VAL A 204 -28.22 -6.25 -25.99
C VAL A 204 -28.90 -4.92 -25.66
N PRO A 205 -29.06 -4.00 -26.64
CA PRO A 205 -29.64 -2.69 -26.39
C PRO A 205 -31.02 -2.79 -25.72
N SER A 206 -31.23 -1.95 -24.70
CA SER A 206 -32.50 -1.83 -23.99
C SER A 206 -32.79 -0.37 -23.69
N PRO A 207 -34.03 0.10 -23.85
CA PRO A 207 -34.38 1.51 -23.67
C PRO A 207 -34.22 2.03 -22.23
N TYR A 208 -34.11 1.15 -21.23
CA TYR A 208 -34.02 1.54 -19.81
C TYR A 208 -32.71 1.14 -19.16
N ARG A 209 -32.33 -0.13 -19.26
CA ARG A 209 -31.11 -0.66 -18.63
C ARG A 209 -30.63 -1.91 -19.35
N VAL A 210 -29.33 -1.97 -19.62
CA VAL A 210 -28.68 -3.19 -20.10
C VAL A 210 -28.78 -4.28 -19.03
N THR A 211 -29.57 -5.31 -19.31
CA THR A 211 -29.80 -6.46 -18.43
C THR A 211 -29.37 -7.78 -19.06
N LEU A 212 -29.10 -7.78 -20.37
CA LEU A 212 -28.81 -8.94 -21.18
C LEU A 212 -27.58 -8.65 -22.04
N TYR A 213 -26.67 -9.62 -22.08
CA TYR A 213 -25.50 -9.62 -22.95
C TYR A 213 -25.55 -10.82 -23.87
N ARG A 214 -24.90 -10.71 -25.03
CA ARG A 214 -24.75 -11.81 -25.99
C ARG A 214 -23.29 -12.01 -26.39
N LEU A 215 -22.97 -13.21 -26.86
CA LEU A 215 -21.69 -13.51 -27.51
C LEU A 215 -21.64 -12.82 -28.88
N PRO A 216 -20.52 -12.18 -29.28
CA PRO A 216 -20.42 -11.42 -30.53
C PRO A 216 -20.69 -12.24 -31.79
N ASN A 217 -20.16 -13.47 -31.86
CA ASN A 217 -20.15 -14.34 -33.03
C ASN A 217 -20.87 -15.69 -32.81
N TYR A 218 -21.89 -15.74 -31.94
CA TYR A 218 -22.60 -16.98 -31.69
C TYR A 218 -23.56 -17.32 -32.83
N ILE A 219 -23.30 -18.45 -33.49
CA ILE A 219 -24.16 -19.06 -34.49
C ILE A 219 -24.82 -20.27 -33.81
N LYS A 220 -26.14 -20.37 -33.96
CA LYS A 220 -27.00 -21.34 -33.28
C LYS A 220 -26.86 -22.75 -33.86
#